data_AF-A0A5C6E7A2-F1
#
_entry.id   AF-A0A5C6E7A2-F1
#
_cell.length_a   1.000
_cell.length_b   1.000
_cell.length_c   1.000
_cell.angle_alpha   90.00
_cell.angle_beta   90.00
_cell.angle_gamma   90.00
#
_symmetry.space_group_name_H-M   'P 1'
#
loop_
_entity.id
_entity.type
_entity.pdbx_description
1 polymer ?
#
loop_
_entity_poly.entity_id
_entity_poly.type
_entity_poly.pdbx_seq_one_letter_code
_entity_poly.pdbx_strand_id
1 'polypeptide(L)'
;MTPKAINSCRDGIARILSSLETQAGYPYDTARELLSVGELKVCCEFACEHIADDNLFVPSDVSKLLVEICIRLGVDPNYYFYLTDHLTTFPDHTPKGG
;
A
#
# COMPACT_ATOMS: atom_id res chain seq x y z
N MET A 1 6.31 14.00 11.00
CA MET A 1 5.19 14.12 10.05
C MET A 1 4.18 15.12 10.61
N THR A 2 3.51 15.93 9.78
CA THR A 2 2.50 16.88 10.27
C THR A 2 1.15 16.19 10.50
N PRO A 3 0.25 16.73 11.34
CA PRO A 3 -1.09 16.15 11.54
C PRO A 3 -1.88 16.00 10.23
N LYS A 4 -1.75 16.97 9.31
CA LYS A 4 -2.35 16.90 7.98
C LYS A 4 -1.83 15.72 7.16
N ALA A 5 -0.52 15.46 7.22
CA ALA A 5 0.10 14.33 6.52
C ALA A 5 -0.30 12.98 7.13
N ILE A 6 -0.45 12.90 8.45
CA ILE A 6 -0.94 11.70 9.15
C ILE A 6 -2.38 11.38 8.70
N ASN A 7 -3.28 12.37 8.72
CA ASN A 7 -4.66 12.18 8.27
C ASN A 7 -4.72 11.78 6.79
N SER A 8 -3.90 12.41 5.94
CA SER A 8 -3.81 12.03 4.52
C SER A 8 -3.35 10.58 4.33
N CYS A 9 -2.41 10.08 5.14
CA CYS A 9 -1.99 8.68 5.07
C CYS A 9 -3.10 7.75 5.58
N ARG A 10 -3.76 8.11 6.68
CA ARG A 10 -4.89 7.35 7.24
C ARG A 10 -6.01 7.20 6.22
N ASP A 11 -6.43 8.30 5.59
CA ASP A 11 -7.49 8.29 4.58
C ASP A 11 -7.08 7.47 3.34
N GLY A 12 -5.80 7.59 2.94
CA GLY A 12 -5.26 6.82 1.83
C GLY A 12 -5.26 5.31 2.10
N ILE A 13 -4.79 4.88 3.28
CA ILE A 13 -4.83 3.47 3.70
C ILE A 13 -6.27 2.98 3.78
N ALA A 14 -7.19 3.77 4.33
CA ALA A 14 -8.61 3.40 4.41
C ALA A 14 -9.21 3.12 3.02
N ARG A 15 -8.84 3.91 2.00
CA ARG A 15 -9.28 3.71 0.61
C ARG A 15 -8.68 2.45 -0.01
N ILE A 16 -7.39 2.18 0.25
CA ILE A 16 -6.71 0.97 -0.22
C ILE A 16 -7.41 -0.26 0.38
N LEU A 17 -7.61 -0.30 1.70
CA LEU A 17 -8.31 -1.40 2.36
C LEU A 17 -9.70 -1.62 1.77
N SER A 18 -10.49 -0.57 1.54
CA SER A 18 -11.81 -0.71 0.90
C SER A 18 -11.75 -1.33 -0.50
N SER A 19 -10.73 -0.95 -1.29
CA SER A 19 -10.54 -1.52 -2.63
C SER A 19 -10.16 -3.00 -2.58
N LEU A 20 -9.40 -3.41 -1.57
CA LEU A 20 -8.98 -4.79 -1.38
C LEU A 20 -10.12 -5.64 -0.80
N GLU A 21 -10.87 -5.16 0.19
CA GLU A 21 -12.07 -5.82 0.76
C GLU A 21 -13.12 -6.11 -0.32
N THR A 22 -13.30 -5.17 -1.27
CA THR A 22 -14.22 -5.33 -2.41
C THR A 22 -13.79 -6.50 -3.32
N GLN A 23 -12.49 -6.70 -3.51
CA GLN A 23 -11.96 -7.79 -4.34
C GLN A 23 -11.96 -9.13 -3.60
N ALA A 24 -11.58 -9.12 -2.33
CA ALA A 24 -11.50 -10.31 -1.48
C ALA A 24 -12.88 -10.83 -1.07
N GLY A 25 -13.90 -9.97 -1.04
CA GLY A 25 -15.27 -10.34 -0.67
C GLY A 25 -15.53 -10.43 0.84
N TYR A 26 -14.61 -9.92 1.66
CA TYR A 26 -14.73 -9.87 3.12
C TYR A 26 -14.03 -8.63 3.70
N PRO A 27 -14.42 -8.16 4.90
CA PRO A 27 -13.83 -6.98 5.54
C PRO A 27 -12.50 -7.29 6.23
N TYR A 28 -11.59 -6.30 6.31
CA TYR A 28 -10.34 -6.40 7.06
C TYR A 28 -10.47 -5.73 8.44
N ASP A 29 -11.37 -6.24 9.28
CA ASP A 29 -11.74 -5.63 10.56
C ASP A 29 -10.53 -5.32 11.46
N THR A 30 -9.57 -6.23 11.55
CA THR A 30 -8.33 -6.02 12.33
C THR A 30 -7.49 -4.88 11.77
N ALA A 31 -7.34 -4.78 10.44
CA ALA A 31 -6.61 -3.68 9.83
C ALA A 31 -7.33 -2.33 10.03
N ARG A 32 -8.68 -2.33 10.06
CA ARG A 32 -9.49 -1.14 10.36
C ARG A 32 -9.34 -0.68 11.81
N GLU A 33 -9.32 -1.61 12.75
CA GLU A 33 -9.10 -1.30 14.17
C GLU A 33 -7.72 -0.68 14.38
N LEU A 34 -6.67 -1.30 13.82
CA LEU A 34 -5.30 -0.78 13.84
C LEU A 34 -5.20 0.63 13.24
N LEU A 35 -5.91 0.87 12.13
CA LEU A 35 -5.95 2.18 11.48
C LEU A 35 -6.58 3.26 12.38
N SER A 36 -7.58 2.88 13.18
CA SER A 36 -8.29 3.79 14.08
C SER A 36 -7.42 4.27 15.25
N VAL A 37 -6.56 3.38 15.78
CA VAL A 37 -5.63 3.71 16.88
C VAL A 37 -4.33 4.35 16.38
N GLY A 38 -4.13 4.41 15.06
CA GLY A 38 -3.03 5.17 14.43
C GLY A 38 -1.83 4.32 14.00
N GLU A 39 -1.97 3.00 13.92
CA GLU A 39 -0.93 2.06 13.47
C GLU A 39 -0.77 2.09 11.94
N LEU A 40 -0.50 3.28 11.38
CA LEU A 40 -0.49 3.50 9.92
C LEU A 40 0.51 2.63 9.19
N LYS A 41 1.70 2.43 9.77
CA LYS A 41 2.76 1.63 9.16
C LYS A 41 2.34 0.16 9.05
N VAL A 42 1.80 -0.40 10.13
CA VAL A 42 1.30 -1.78 10.18
C VAL A 42 0.18 -1.99 9.16
N CYS A 43 -0.78 -1.06 9.09
CA CYS A 43 -1.85 -1.16 8.09
C CYS A 43 -1.34 -1.06 6.65
N CYS A 44 -0.28 -0.28 6.41
CA CYS A 44 0.35 -0.17 5.11
C CYS A 44 1.08 -1.46 4.72
N GLU A 45 1.84 -2.05 5.65
CA GLU A 45 2.51 -3.34 5.47
C GLU A 45 1.49 -4.46 5.22
N PHE A 46 0.41 -4.50 6.01
CA PHE A 46 -0.69 -5.44 5.82
C PHE A 46 -1.31 -5.36 4.41
N ALA A 47 -1.63 -4.15 3.94
CA ALA A 47 -2.20 -3.96 2.61
C ALA A 47 -1.24 -4.42 1.51
N CYS A 48 0.05 -4.11 1.66
CA CYS A 48 1.10 -4.55 0.75
C CYS A 48 1.26 -6.07 0.70
N GLU A 49 1.25 -6.74 1.86
CA GLU A 49 1.36 -8.19 1.97
C GLU A 49 0.17 -8.90 1.34
N HIS A 50 -1.07 -8.46 1.60
CA HIS A 50 -2.26 -9.06 0.98
C HIS A 50 -2.30 -8.88 -0.53
N ILE A 51 -1.88 -7.72 -1.05
CA ILE A 51 -1.78 -7.52 -2.51
C ILE A 51 -0.85 -8.56 -3.14
N ALA A 52 0.29 -8.81 -2.50
CA ALA A 52 1.31 -9.74 -2.93
C ALA A 52 0.85 -11.21 -2.82
N ASP A 53 0.37 -11.62 -1.65
CA ASP A 53 0.01 -13.02 -1.37
C ASP A 53 -1.20 -13.48 -2.19
N ASP A 54 -2.23 -12.64 -2.27
CA ASP A 54 -3.47 -12.96 -2.99
C ASP A 54 -3.39 -12.62 -4.50
N ASN A 55 -2.24 -12.12 -4.98
CA ASN A 55 -2.03 -11.64 -6.35
C ASN A 55 -3.15 -10.69 -6.82
N LEU A 56 -3.56 -9.76 -5.94
CA LEU A 56 -4.70 -8.89 -6.20
C LEU A 56 -4.37 -7.87 -7.28
N PHE A 57 -5.35 -7.60 -8.14
CA PHE A 57 -5.23 -6.52 -9.11
C PHE A 57 -5.34 -5.18 -8.39
N VAL A 58 -4.31 -4.33 -8.53
CA VAL A 58 -4.32 -2.99 -7.96
C VAL A 58 -4.42 -1.96 -9.08
N PRO A 59 -5.51 -1.18 -9.16
CA PRO A 59 -5.63 -0.09 -10.12
C PRO A 59 -4.47 0.91 -10.03
N SER A 60 -4.07 1.52 -11.16
CA SER A 60 -2.88 2.39 -11.23
C SER A 60 -2.93 3.59 -10.27
N ASP A 61 -4.11 4.17 -10.04
CA ASP A 61 -4.30 5.27 -9.10
C ASP A 61 -4.15 4.82 -7.64
N VAL A 62 -4.64 3.62 -7.30
CA VAL A 62 -4.45 3.00 -5.98
C VAL A 62 -2.99 2.61 -5.76
N SER A 63 -2.32 2.08 -6.80
CA SER A 63 -0.89 1.76 -6.80
C SER A 63 -0.04 2.99 -6.50
N LYS A 64 -0.27 4.11 -7.20
CA LYS A 64 0.46 5.37 -6.97
C LYS A 64 0.26 5.87 -5.53
N LEU A 65 -0.99 5.85 -5.06
CA LEU A 65 -1.31 6.24 -3.69
C LEU A 65 -0.61 5.36 -2.65
N LEU A 66 -0.57 4.05 -2.87
CA LEU A 66 0.11 3.11 -1.98
C LEU A 66 1.62 3.38 -1.94
N VAL A 67 2.27 3.57 -3.10
CA VAL A 67 3.70 3.92 -3.16
C VAL A 67 4.02 5.21 -2.41
N GLU A 68 3.21 6.26 -2.57
CA GLU A 68 3.38 7.51 -1.84
C GLU A 68 3.29 7.32 -0.32
N ILE A 69 2.34 6.50 0.14
CA ILE A 69 2.15 6.19 1.56
C ILE A 69 3.31 5.35 2.08
N CYS A 70 3.77 4.33 1.34
CA CYS A 70 4.92 3.51 1.70
C CYS A 70 6.16 4.36 1.94
N ILE A 71 6.49 5.26 1.00
CA ILE A 71 7.64 6.18 1.11
C ILE A 71 7.51 7.06 2.36
N ARG A 72 6.32 7.60 2.64
CA ARG A 72 6.09 8.46 3.82
C ARG A 72 6.19 7.71 5.14
N LEU A 73 5.87 6.42 5.15
CA LEU A 73 5.88 5.57 6.33
C LEU A 73 7.18 4.76 6.49
N GLY A 74 8.11 4.87 5.53
CA GLY A 74 9.35 4.10 5.52
C GLY A 74 9.09 2.59 5.34
N VAL A 75 8.05 2.24 4.60
CA VAL A 75 7.77 0.88 4.12
C VAL A 75 8.40 0.76 2.74
N ASP A 76 9.14 -0.31 2.47
CA ASP A 76 9.73 -0.53 1.14
C ASP A 76 8.66 -1.08 0.18
N PRO A 77 8.20 -0.30 -0.81
CA PRO A 77 7.19 -0.78 -1.76
C PRO A 77 7.75 -1.85 -2.70
N ASN A 78 9.08 -1.90 -2.92
CA ASN A 78 9.68 -2.81 -3.90
C ASN A 78 9.51 -4.27 -3.49
N TYR A 79 9.57 -4.57 -2.20
CA TYR A 79 9.35 -5.93 -1.71
C TYR A 79 7.99 -6.51 -2.15
N TYR A 80 6.98 -5.66 -2.35
CA TYR A 80 5.60 -6.10 -2.59
C TYR A 80 5.13 -5.91 -4.04
N PHE A 81 5.59 -4.87 -4.74
CA PHE A 81 5.16 -4.62 -6.12
C PHE A 81 5.90 -5.47 -7.18
N TYR A 82 7.04 -6.09 -6.87
CA TYR A 82 7.71 -7.03 -7.79
C TYR A 82 6.87 -8.30 -8.07
N LEU A 83 5.84 -8.56 -7.27
CA LEU A 83 4.96 -9.73 -7.39
C LEU A 83 3.78 -9.50 -8.33
N THR A 84 3.38 -8.24 -8.55
CA THR A 84 2.35 -7.87 -9.52
C THR A 84 3.03 -7.43 -10.82
N ASP A 85 2.92 -8.25 -11.87
CA ASP A 85 3.60 -8.17 -13.18
C ASP A 85 3.20 -6.95 -14.05
N HIS A 86 2.99 -5.79 -13.43
CA HIS A 86 2.54 -4.54 -14.04
C HIS A 86 3.50 -3.35 -13.83
N LEU A 87 4.66 -3.55 -13.21
CA LEU A 87 5.70 -2.52 -13.10
C LEU A 87 6.65 -2.47 -14.31
N THR A 88 6.14 -2.40 -15.54
CA THR A 88 7.01 -2.06 -16.69
C THR A 88 7.24 -0.55 -16.87
N THR A 89 6.74 0.32 -16.00
CA THR A 89 6.91 1.78 -16.16
C THR A 89 7.03 2.54 -14.85
N PHE A 90 8.07 2.28 -14.06
CA PHE A 90 8.67 3.34 -13.23
C PHE A 90 10.02 3.72 -13.86
N PRO A 91 10.22 4.98 -14.28
CA PRO A 91 11.50 5.40 -14.80
C PRO A 91 12.53 5.49 -13.67
N ASP A 92 13.70 4.90 -13.94
CA ASP A 92 14.96 5.04 -13.21
C ASP A 92 15.05 4.45 -11.79
N HIS A 93 15.31 3.15 -11.73
CA HIS A 93 16.43 2.62 -10.92
C HIS A 93 16.91 1.29 -11.52
N THR A 94 17.45 1.34 -12.74
CA THR A 94 18.30 0.26 -13.23
C THR A 94 19.58 0.26 -12.36
N PRO A 95 19.90 -0.81 -11.61
CA PRO A 95 21.20 -0.89 -10.99
C PRO A 95 22.25 -0.95 -12.12
N LYS A 96 23.06 0.11 -12.24
CA LYS A 96 24.28 0.07 -13.04
C LYS A 96 25.31 -0.77 -12.28
N GLY A 97 25.19 -2.10 -12.36
CA GLY A 97 26.33 -3.02 -12.25
C GLY A 97 26.80 -3.32 -13.68
N GLY A 98 28.07 -3.31 -14.02
CA GLY A 98 29.27 -3.58 -13.24
C GLY A 98 30.08 -4.56 -14.06
#